data_AF-A0A2P2QMG2-F1
#
_entry.id   AF-A0A2P2QMG2-F1
#
_cell.length_a   1.000
_cell.length_b   1.000
_cell.length_c   1.000
_cell.angle_alpha   90.00
_cell.angle_beta   90.00
_cell.angle_gamma   90.00
#
_symmetry.space_group_name_H-M   'P 1'
#
loop_
_entity.id
_entity.type
_entity.pdbx_description
1 polymer ?
#
loop_
_entity_poly.entity_id
_entity_poly.type
_entity_poly.pdbx_seq_one_letter_code
_entity_poly.pdbx_strand_id
1 'polypeptide(L)'
;MSTGKPKDGDLQVVSSPEKPPRPPGSGSALVEYKAPVFKDDEEDLEVKLRRIIDNVPVRVSNTSGSSAGAGSGDFHQYRQMRRKEQDRLARMDVDYQKRKEIAEFNMRREERIKAAEERTAKKRLKRQKKKQRKKEKKMQVSVGSGELQKEESSDDDGESDDDEEAAKSLKAT
;
A
#
# COMPACT_ATOMS: atom_id res chain seq x y z
N MET A 1 -30.32 53.92 5.61
CA MET A 1 -30.09 54.36 7.01
C MET A 1 -29.01 53.43 7.59
N SER A 2 -27.70 53.74 7.58
CA SER A 2 -26.99 54.72 8.44
C SER A 2 -27.42 54.54 9.91
N THR A 3 -26.62 54.30 10.95
CA THR A 3 -25.17 54.40 11.26
C THR A 3 -25.05 53.93 12.73
N GLY A 4 -23.92 53.39 13.19
CA GLY A 4 -23.73 53.29 14.64
C GLY A 4 -22.57 52.44 15.14
N LYS A 5 -21.35 52.98 15.05
CA LYS A 5 -20.16 52.53 15.79
C LYS A 5 -20.19 53.15 17.20
N PRO A 6 -19.65 52.48 18.23
CA PRO A 6 -18.65 53.13 19.10
C PRO A 6 -17.44 52.19 19.34
N LYS A 7 -16.20 52.62 19.09
CA LYS A 7 -15.29 53.46 19.90
C LYS A 7 -14.59 52.70 21.04
N ASP A 8 -13.38 52.26 20.72
CA ASP A 8 -12.11 52.43 21.45
C ASP A 8 -12.14 52.49 22.99
N GLY A 9 -11.44 51.54 23.62
CA GLY A 9 -11.12 51.55 25.04
C GLY A 9 -9.98 50.59 25.38
N ASP A 10 -8.80 51.15 25.59
CA ASP A 10 -7.64 50.64 26.34
C ASP A 10 -6.95 49.32 25.92
N LEU A 11 -5.96 49.49 25.04
CA LEU A 11 -4.73 48.70 25.04
C LEU A 11 -4.01 48.87 26.38
N GLN A 12 -4.17 47.92 27.30
CA GLN A 12 -3.25 47.76 28.43
C GLN A 12 -1.93 47.18 27.92
N VAL A 13 -0.93 48.06 27.77
CA VAL A 13 0.48 47.70 27.64
C VAL A 13 0.94 47.16 28.99
N VAL A 14 1.03 45.83 29.11
CA VAL A 14 1.71 45.17 30.24
C VAL A 14 3.19 45.05 29.87
N SER A 15 3.99 46.00 30.35
CA SER A 15 5.46 45.95 30.26
C SER A 15 5.97 44.77 31.10
N SER A 16 6.35 43.67 30.44
CA SER A 16 7.11 42.60 31.08
C SER A 16 8.61 42.96 31.14
N PRO A 17 9.32 42.61 32.23
CA PRO A 17 10.68 43.10 32.48
C PRO A 17 11.69 42.56 31.48
N GLU A 18 12.65 43.42 31.11
CA GLU A 18 13.72 43.14 30.17
C GLU A 18 14.54 41.89 30.56
N LYS A 19 14.70 40.98 29.59
CA LYS A 19 15.55 39.79 29.68
C LYS A 19 16.96 40.15 29.18
N PRO A 20 18.06 39.66 29.81
CA PRO A 20 19.42 40.09 29.48
C PRO A 20 19.87 39.66 28.07
N PRO A 21 20.85 40.36 27.45
CA PRO A 21 21.19 40.18 26.05
C PRO A 21 21.87 38.83 25.77
N ARG A 22 21.42 38.15 24.72
CA ARG A 22 22.04 36.93 24.16
C ARG A 22 23.17 37.32 23.19
N PRO A 23 24.33 36.62 23.18
CA PRO A 23 25.47 37.01 22.34
C PRO A 23 25.19 36.79 20.83
N PRO A 24 25.88 37.53 19.94
CA PRO A 24 25.63 37.49 18.51
C PRO A 24 26.37 36.33 17.84
N GLY A 25 25.68 35.57 16.98
CA GLY A 25 26.35 34.63 16.09
C GLY A 25 25.45 33.76 15.23
N SER A 26 25.62 33.92 13.90
CA SER A 26 25.38 32.93 12.84
C SER A 26 23.98 32.78 12.24
N GLY A 27 23.74 33.57 11.18
CA GLY A 27 23.04 33.26 9.92
C GLY A 27 21.82 32.31 9.95
N SER A 28 20.62 32.85 9.81
CA SER A 28 19.40 32.06 9.59
C SER A 28 19.08 31.94 8.10
N ALA A 29 19.54 30.87 7.46
CA ALA A 29 18.89 30.34 6.26
C ALA A 29 17.48 29.86 6.65
N LEU A 30 16.44 30.37 5.99
CA LEU A 30 15.05 30.02 6.25
C LEU A 30 14.81 28.58 5.79
N VAL A 31 15.01 27.61 6.69
CA VAL A 31 14.58 26.23 6.48
C VAL A 31 13.08 26.18 6.76
N GLU A 32 12.29 25.94 5.72
CA GLU A 32 10.84 25.77 5.81
C GLU A 32 10.54 24.54 6.69
N TYR A 33 10.09 24.80 7.92
CA TYR A 33 9.72 23.74 8.86
C TYR A 33 8.39 23.14 8.44
N LYS A 34 8.44 22.02 7.73
CA LYS A 34 7.26 21.17 7.52
C LYS A 34 6.98 20.42 8.82
N ALA A 35 5.87 20.76 9.48
CA ALA A 35 5.46 20.10 10.71
C ALA A 35 5.43 18.55 10.51
N PRO A 36 5.97 17.76 11.46
CA PRO A 36 5.94 16.31 11.35
C PRO A 36 4.49 15.84 11.31
N VAL A 37 4.14 15.09 10.26
CA VAL A 37 2.84 14.44 10.18
C VAL A 37 2.93 13.19 11.05
N PHE A 38 2.57 13.31 12.32
CA PHE A 38 2.41 12.18 13.23
C PHE A 38 1.17 11.38 12.80
N LYS A 39 1.36 10.34 12.00
CA LYS A 39 0.29 9.39 11.63
C LYS A 39 0.67 7.92 11.83
N ASP A 40 1.85 7.64 12.39
CA ASP A 40 2.36 6.28 12.51
C ASP A 40 2.47 5.81 13.98
N ASP A 41 2.28 6.70 14.96
CA ASP A 41 2.43 6.36 16.39
C ASP A 41 1.18 5.68 16.99
N GLU A 42 -0.01 5.91 16.42
CA GLU A 42 -1.26 5.31 16.90
C GLU A 42 -1.35 3.82 16.52
N GLU A 43 -0.95 3.47 15.30
CA GLU A 43 -0.89 2.08 14.84
C GLU A 43 0.13 1.28 15.67
N ASP A 44 1.27 1.88 16.00
CA ASP A 44 2.28 1.28 16.87
C ASP A 44 1.78 1.03 18.29
N LEU A 45 1.00 1.96 18.86
CA LEU A 45 0.39 1.79 20.18
C LEU A 45 -0.65 0.68 20.19
N GLU A 46 -1.52 0.61 19.17
CA GLU A 46 -2.51 -0.45 19.07
C GLU A 46 -1.87 -1.83 18.85
N VAL A 47 -0.83 -1.90 18.01
CA VAL A 47 -0.06 -3.13 17.80
C VAL A 47 0.65 -3.56 19.09
N LYS A 48 1.23 -2.61 19.83
CA LYS A 48 1.87 -2.88 21.12
C LYS A 48 0.87 -3.34 22.18
N LEU A 49 -0.30 -2.72 22.25
CA LEU A 49 -1.37 -3.11 23.18
C LEU A 49 -1.90 -4.50 22.85
N ARG A 50 -2.11 -4.82 21.56
CA ARG A 50 -2.46 -6.18 21.12
C ARG A 50 -1.38 -7.18 21.54
N ARG A 51 -0.11 -6.87 21.28
CA ARG A 51 1.01 -7.72 21.67
C ARG A 51 1.06 -7.96 23.18
N ILE A 52 0.79 -6.93 23.99
CA ILE A 52 0.72 -7.06 25.44
C ILE A 52 -0.44 -7.96 25.86
N ILE A 53 -1.64 -7.73 25.33
CA ILE A 53 -2.84 -8.50 25.68
C ILE A 53 -2.65 -10.00 25.33
N ASP A 54 -2.01 -10.29 24.21
CA ASP A 54 -1.88 -11.66 23.71
C ASP A 54 -0.70 -12.42 24.34
N ASN A 55 0.40 -11.74 24.65
CA ASN A 55 1.65 -12.41 25.06
C ASN A 55 2.01 -12.23 26.54
N VAL A 56 1.40 -11.27 27.24
CA VAL A 56 1.69 -11.07 28.66
C VAL A 56 0.73 -11.92 29.51
N PRO A 57 1.25 -12.85 30.34
CA PRO A 57 0.41 -13.65 31.22
C PRO A 57 -0.38 -12.76 32.19
N VAL A 58 -1.71 -12.85 32.13
CA VAL A 58 -2.59 -12.12 33.05
C VAL A 58 -2.67 -12.89 34.37
N ARG A 59 -2.08 -12.33 35.43
CA ARG A 59 -2.25 -12.85 36.80
C ARG A 59 -3.57 -12.37 37.37
N VAL A 60 -4.44 -13.31 37.75
CA VAL A 60 -5.70 -13.00 38.45
C VAL A 60 -5.48 -13.19 39.94
N SER A 61 -5.73 -12.13 40.74
CA SER A 61 -5.53 -12.16 42.20
C SER A 61 -6.76 -12.57 43.00
N ASN A 62 -7.96 -12.51 42.40
CA ASN A 62 -9.23 -12.64 43.11
C ASN A 62 -10.00 -13.91 42.71
N THR A 63 -9.30 -15.04 42.60
CA THR A 63 -9.92 -16.33 42.25
C THR A 63 -10.26 -17.14 43.50
N SER A 64 -11.53 -17.50 43.65
CA SER A 64 -12.00 -18.47 44.64
C SER A 64 -11.40 -19.86 44.36
N GLY A 65 -11.30 -20.70 45.40
CA GLY A 65 -10.75 -22.05 45.27
C GLY A 65 -11.57 -22.94 44.33
N SER A 66 -10.94 -23.96 43.73
CA SER A 66 -11.56 -24.79 42.68
C SER A 66 -12.80 -25.57 43.10
N SER A 67 -12.98 -25.81 44.40
CA SER A 67 -14.15 -26.48 44.99
C SER A 67 -15.16 -25.50 45.60
N ALA A 68 -14.92 -24.20 45.51
CA ALA A 68 -15.87 -23.20 45.97
C ALA A 68 -17.11 -23.20 45.07
N GLY A 69 -18.30 -23.06 45.67
CA GLY A 69 -19.54 -22.92 44.92
C GLY A 69 -19.64 -21.58 44.18
N ALA A 70 -20.69 -21.43 43.37
CA ALA A 70 -20.92 -20.19 42.63
C ALA A 70 -21.23 -19.01 43.58
N GLY A 71 -20.42 -17.96 43.52
CA GLY A 71 -20.64 -16.70 44.20
C GLY A 71 -21.59 -15.77 43.44
N SER A 72 -22.10 -14.73 44.12
CA SER A 72 -22.99 -13.73 43.51
C SER A 72 -22.33 -12.89 42.41
N GLY A 73 -20.99 -12.81 42.40
CA GLY A 73 -20.21 -12.11 41.37
C GLY A 73 -19.83 -12.95 40.15
N ASP A 74 -19.95 -14.28 40.22
CA ASP A 74 -19.41 -15.18 39.20
C ASP A 74 -20.14 -15.04 37.86
N PHE A 75 -21.45 -14.79 37.92
CA PHE A 75 -22.25 -14.50 36.73
C PHE A 75 -21.72 -13.29 35.96
N HIS A 76 -21.40 -12.20 36.66
CA HIS A 76 -20.89 -11.00 36.01
C HIS A 76 -19.47 -11.21 35.47
N GLN A 77 -18.62 -11.95 36.18
CA GLN A 77 -17.30 -12.32 35.68
C GLN A 77 -17.39 -13.13 34.39
N TYR A 78 -18.23 -14.17 34.36
CA TYR A 78 -18.48 -14.96 33.15
C TYR A 78 -18.99 -14.09 32.00
N ARG A 79 -19.95 -13.20 32.25
CA ARG A 79 -20.49 -12.30 31.22
C ARG A 79 -19.41 -11.41 30.61
N GLN A 80 -18.53 -10.83 31.41
CA GLN A 80 -17.45 -9.98 30.90
C GLN A 80 -16.40 -10.79 30.14
N MET A 81 -16.02 -11.96 30.66
CA MET A 81 -15.08 -12.86 30.00
C MET A 81 -15.61 -13.36 28.65
N ARG A 82 -16.89 -13.72 28.58
CA ARG A 82 -17.53 -14.15 27.33
C ARG A 82 -17.55 -13.04 26.29
N ARG A 83 -17.89 -11.81 26.68
CA ARG A 83 -17.85 -10.65 25.76
C ARG A 83 -16.44 -10.40 25.25
N LYS A 84 -15.45 -10.38 26.14
CA LYS A 84 -14.05 -10.21 25.78
C LYS A 84 -13.59 -11.27 24.78
N GLU A 85 -14.00 -12.53 24.97
CA GLU A 85 -13.65 -13.62 24.06
C GLU A 85 -14.37 -13.54 22.72
N GLN A 86 -15.65 -13.18 22.71
CA GLN A 86 -16.41 -12.94 21.47
C GLN A 86 -15.79 -11.80 20.65
N ASP A 87 -15.41 -10.70 21.30
CA ASP A 87 -14.74 -9.58 20.65
C ASP A 87 -13.36 -9.99 20.10
N ARG A 88 -12.64 -10.84 20.83
CA ARG A 88 -11.35 -11.39 20.39
C ARG A 88 -11.50 -12.22 19.11
N LEU A 89 -12.47 -13.14 19.09
CA LEU A 89 -12.76 -13.98 17.93
C LEU A 89 -13.20 -13.14 16.73
N ALA A 90 -14.13 -12.20 16.93
CA ALA A 90 -14.62 -11.32 15.87
C ALA A 90 -13.49 -10.50 15.23
N ARG A 91 -12.54 -9.98 16.04
CA ARG A 91 -11.36 -9.26 15.53
C ARG A 91 -10.45 -10.16 14.69
N MET A 92 -10.21 -11.39 15.16
CA MET A 92 -9.39 -12.37 14.43
C MET A 92 -10.03 -12.72 13.07
N ASP A 93 -11.34 -12.91 13.02
CA ASP A 93 -12.07 -13.21 11.78
C ASP A 93 -12.00 -12.05 10.78
N VAL A 94 -12.19 -10.81 11.25
CA VAL A 94 -12.07 -9.61 10.41
C VAL A 94 -10.65 -9.47 9.84
N ASP A 95 -9.62 -9.67 10.67
CA ASP A 95 -8.23 -9.57 10.24
C ASP A 95 -7.89 -10.69 9.22
N TYR A 96 -8.45 -11.89 9.39
CA TYR A 96 -8.32 -12.99 8.43
C TYR A 96 -8.99 -12.68 7.09
N GLN A 97 -10.23 -12.18 7.11
CA GLN A 97 -10.95 -11.81 5.89
C GLN A 97 -10.21 -10.72 5.10
N LYS A 98 -9.74 -9.67 5.78
CA LYS A 98 -8.92 -8.62 5.15
C LYS A 98 -7.66 -9.17 4.49
N ARG A 99 -6.92 -10.04 5.19
CA ARG A 99 -5.70 -10.66 4.63
C ARG A 99 -6.02 -11.52 3.41
N LYS A 100 -7.12 -12.27 3.46
CA LYS A 100 -7.59 -13.10 2.34
C LYS A 100 -7.94 -12.24 1.12
N GLU A 101 -8.72 -11.18 1.32
CA GLU A 101 -9.12 -10.26 0.24
C GLU A 101 -7.91 -9.57 -0.42
N ILE A 102 -6.95 -9.11 0.38
CA ILE A 102 -5.71 -8.49 -0.12
C ILE A 102 -4.89 -9.51 -0.92
N ALA A 103 -4.75 -10.74 -0.42
CA ALA A 103 -4.01 -11.79 -1.11
C ALA A 103 -4.68 -12.13 -2.45
N GLU A 104 -6.01 -12.31 -2.48
CA GLU A 104 -6.75 -12.57 -3.71
C GLU A 104 -6.65 -11.42 -4.71
N PHE A 105 -6.74 -10.17 -4.24
CA PHE A 105 -6.58 -8.99 -5.09
C PHE A 105 -5.18 -8.92 -5.71
N ASN A 106 -4.14 -9.16 -4.92
CA ASN A 106 -2.76 -9.15 -5.39
C ASN A 106 -2.51 -10.27 -6.41
N MET A 107 -3.00 -11.48 -6.15
CA MET A 107 -2.90 -12.59 -7.11
C MET A 107 -3.57 -12.24 -8.44
N ARG A 108 -4.83 -11.76 -8.42
CA ARG A 108 -5.55 -11.33 -9.64
C ARG A 108 -4.86 -10.16 -10.36
N ARG A 109 -4.19 -9.27 -9.62
CA ARG A 109 -3.43 -8.15 -10.20
C ARG A 109 -2.16 -8.66 -10.87
N GLU A 110 -1.41 -9.51 -10.20
CA GLU A 110 -0.17 -10.11 -10.70
C GLU A 110 -0.44 -10.97 -11.94
N GLU A 111 -1.50 -11.76 -11.96
CA GLU A 111 -1.91 -12.55 -13.12
C GLU A 111 -2.17 -11.67 -14.36
N ARG A 112 -2.90 -10.56 -14.19
CA ARG A 112 -3.16 -9.60 -15.28
C ARG A 112 -1.87 -8.94 -15.78
N ILE A 113 -0.97 -8.58 -14.87
CA ILE A 113 0.33 -8.00 -15.23
C ILE A 113 1.19 -9.02 -15.97
N LYS A 114 1.29 -10.26 -15.46
CA LYS A 114 2.02 -11.36 -16.11
C LYS A 114 1.48 -11.64 -17.52
N ALA A 115 0.16 -11.71 -17.68
CA ALA A 115 -0.45 -11.90 -19.00
C ALA A 115 -0.11 -10.76 -19.98
N ALA A 116 -0.11 -9.50 -19.52
CA ALA A 116 0.28 -8.37 -20.35
C ALA A 116 1.80 -8.39 -20.68
N GLU A 117 2.63 -8.75 -19.71
CA GLU A 117 4.08 -8.92 -19.89
C GLU A 117 4.40 -10.05 -20.87
N GLU A 118 3.70 -11.19 -20.80
CA GLU A 118 3.87 -12.29 -21.76
C GLU A 118 3.49 -11.88 -23.18
N ARG A 119 2.34 -11.20 -23.35
CA ARG A 119 1.92 -10.68 -24.67
C ARG A 119 2.94 -9.69 -25.23
N THR A 120 3.42 -8.76 -24.41
CA THR A 120 4.41 -7.76 -24.83
C THR A 120 5.79 -8.39 -25.08
N ALA A 121 6.21 -9.39 -24.29
CA ALA A 121 7.45 -10.14 -24.48
C ALA A 121 7.42 -10.94 -25.79
N LYS A 122 6.33 -11.66 -26.08
CA LYS A 122 6.13 -12.37 -27.37
C LYS A 122 6.23 -11.40 -28.55
N LYS A 123 5.53 -10.26 -28.50
CA LYS A 123 5.58 -9.23 -29.55
C LYS A 123 6.98 -8.60 -29.67
N ARG A 124 7.68 -8.36 -28.55
CA ARG A 124 9.07 -7.86 -28.52
C ARG A 124 10.05 -8.86 -29.14
N LEU A 125 9.93 -10.16 -28.82
CA LEU A 125 10.75 -11.23 -29.39
C LEU A 125 10.56 -11.34 -30.90
N LYS A 126 9.31 -11.30 -31.40
CA LYS A 126 9.02 -11.28 -32.85
C LYS A 126 9.72 -10.10 -33.54
N ARG A 127 9.62 -8.88 -32.97
CA ARG A 127 10.29 -7.68 -33.50
C ARG A 127 11.82 -7.79 -33.46
N GLN A 128 12.40 -8.36 -32.41
CA GLN A 128 13.86 -8.57 -32.31
C GLN A 128 14.36 -9.55 -33.37
N LYS A 129 13.66 -10.68 -33.58
CA LYS A 129 13.97 -11.63 -34.66
C LYS A 129 13.90 -10.99 -36.05
N LYS A 130 12.85 -10.18 -36.33
CA LYS A 130 12.74 -9.43 -37.60
C LYS A 130 13.88 -8.42 -37.77
N LYS A 131 14.29 -7.74 -36.69
CA LYS A 131 15.43 -6.81 -36.70
C LYS A 131 16.77 -7.52 -36.93
N GLN A 132 16.98 -8.70 -36.34
CA GLN A 132 18.18 -9.53 -36.57
C GLN A 132 18.25 -10.00 -38.03
N ARG A 133 17.19 -10.60 -38.56
CA ARG A 133 17.12 -11.03 -39.99
C ARG A 133 17.40 -9.87 -40.96
N LYS A 134 16.85 -8.68 -40.70
CA LYS A 134 17.13 -7.49 -41.52
C LYS A 134 18.59 -7.04 -41.45
N LYS A 135 19.22 -7.11 -40.27
CA LYS A 135 20.65 -6.79 -40.10
C LYS A 135 21.53 -7.81 -40.83
N GLU A 136 21.23 -9.11 -40.70
CA GLU A 136 21.93 -10.19 -41.40
C GLU A 136 21.84 -10.02 -42.92
N LYS A 137 20.64 -9.76 -43.47
CA LYS A 137 20.47 -9.46 -44.90
C LYS A 137 21.30 -8.24 -45.34
N LYS A 138 21.32 -7.16 -44.54
CA LYS A 138 22.14 -5.96 -44.87
C LYS A 138 23.64 -6.26 -44.84
N MET A 139 24.11 -7.08 -43.89
CA MET A 139 25.52 -7.49 -43.81
C MET A 139 25.91 -8.39 -44.98
N GLN A 140 25.06 -9.36 -45.35
CA GLN A 140 25.26 -10.23 -46.52
C GLN A 140 25.39 -9.40 -47.82
N VAL A 141 24.50 -8.44 -48.03
CA VAL A 141 24.55 -7.53 -49.20
C VAL A 141 25.81 -6.65 -49.20
N SER A 142 26.33 -6.26 -48.03
CA SER A 142 27.58 -5.47 -47.96
C SER A 142 28.86 -6.29 -48.13
N VAL A 143 28.82 -7.62 -47.93
CA VAL A 143 29.98 -8.51 -48.01
C VAL A 143 30.02 -9.27 -49.35
N GLY A 144 28.87 -9.50 -49.99
CA GLY A 144 28.74 -10.17 -51.28
C GLY A 144 28.08 -9.29 -52.33
N SER A 145 28.86 -8.40 -52.94
CA SER A 145 28.48 -7.72 -54.19
C SER A 145 29.21 -8.40 -55.35
N GLY A 146 28.56 -9.39 -55.92
CA GLY A 146 28.97 -10.09 -57.13
C GLY A 146 27.92 -11.10 -57.55
N GLU A 147 26.91 -10.61 -58.28
CA GLU A 147 25.99 -11.37 -59.14
C GLU A 147 24.63 -11.86 -58.57
N LEU A 148 23.63 -11.78 -59.47
CA LEU A 148 22.19 -11.90 -59.31
C LEU A 148 21.75 -13.24 -58.68
N GLN A 149 20.66 -13.20 -57.90
CA GLN A 149 19.43 -13.94 -58.25
C GLN A 149 18.22 -13.43 -57.44
N LYS A 150 17.21 -13.03 -58.20
CA LYS A 150 15.91 -12.51 -57.75
C LYS A 150 14.99 -13.72 -57.57
N GLU A 151 15.19 -14.49 -56.52
CA GLU A 151 14.34 -15.64 -56.21
C GLU A 151 13.52 -15.32 -54.95
N GLU A 152 12.26 -14.96 -55.19
CA GLU A 152 11.08 -15.38 -54.43
C GLU A 152 11.29 -15.80 -52.96
N SER A 153 11.47 -14.81 -52.09
CA SER A 153 11.19 -14.98 -50.66
C SER A 153 9.71 -14.73 -50.44
N SER A 154 8.90 -15.77 -50.62
CA SER A 154 7.50 -15.84 -50.18
C SER A 154 7.34 -15.19 -48.80
N ASP A 155 6.74 -14.00 -48.78
CA ASP A 155 6.23 -13.36 -47.57
C ASP A 155 4.98 -14.17 -47.18
N ASP A 156 5.21 -15.30 -46.51
CA ASP A 156 4.20 -16.00 -45.73
C ASP A 156 3.87 -15.10 -44.53
N ASP A 157 3.06 -14.09 -44.80
CA ASP A 157 2.43 -13.21 -43.83
C ASP A 157 1.32 -14.01 -43.14
N GLY A 158 1.75 -14.96 -42.31
CA GLY A 158 0.91 -15.64 -41.33
C GLY A 158 0.51 -14.67 -40.23
N GLU A 159 -0.41 -13.76 -40.56
CA GLU A 159 -1.29 -13.02 -39.66
C GLU A 159 -2.19 -14.05 -38.94
N SER A 160 -1.60 -14.80 -38.02
CA SER A 160 -2.36 -15.61 -37.06
C SER A 160 -2.89 -14.65 -36.00
N ASP A 161 -4.13 -14.23 -36.28
CA ASP A 161 -5.05 -13.42 -35.48
C ASP A 161 -5.49 -14.19 -34.20
N ASP A 162 -4.53 -14.69 -33.43
CA ASP A 162 -4.74 -15.43 -32.18
C ASP A 162 -5.13 -14.50 -31.00
N ASP A 163 -5.32 -13.20 -31.26
CA ASP A 163 -5.76 -12.20 -30.28
C ASP A 163 -7.32 -12.21 -30.13
N GLU A 164 -8.09 -12.85 -31.02
CA GLU A 164 -9.57 -12.91 -30.99
C GLU A 164 -10.15 -14.01 -30.06
N GLU A 165 -9.43 -15.10 -29.82
CA GLU A 165 -9.94 -16.25 -29.04
C GLU A 165 -9.86 -15.98 -27.52
N ALA A 166 -8.78 -15.34 -27.06
CA ALA A 166 -8.59 -14.95 -25.67
C ALA A 166 -9.51 -13.80 -25.20
N ALA A 167 -10.05 -12.99 -26.13
CA ALA A 167 -10.97 -11.90 -25.79
C ALA A 167 -12.44 -12.39 -25.68
N LYS A 168 -12.79 -13.48 -26.38
CA LYS A 168 -14.13 -14.09 -26.34
C LYS A 168 -14.35 -14.96 -25.10
N SER A 169 -13.32 -15.64 -24.60
CA SER A 169 -13.43 -16.48 -23.39
C SER A 169 -13.57 -15.68 -22.08
N LEU A 170 -13.11 -14.43 -22.05
CA LEU A 170 -13.25 -13.52 -20.89
C LEU A 170 -14.61 -12.80 -20.82
N LYS A 171 -15.44 -12.89 -21.87
CA LYS A 171 -16.76 -12.24 -21.94
C LYS A 171 -17.92 -13.23 -21.73
N ALA A 172 -17.61 -14.52 -21.63
CA ALA A 172 -18.58 -15.62 -21.51
C ALA A 172 -18.68 -16.22 -20.09
N THR A 173 -18.09 -15.55 -19.08
CA THR A 173 -18.17 -15.92 -17.66
C THR A 173 -18.70 -14.79 -16.80
#